data_AF-A0A522DFC6-F1
#
_entry.id   AF-A0A522DFC6-F1
#
_cell.length_a   1.000
_cell.length_b   1.000
_cell.length_c   1.000
_cell.angle_alpha   90.00
_cell.angle_beta   90.00
_cell.angle_gamma   90.00
#
_symmetry.space_group_name_H-M   'P 1'
#
loop_
_entity.id
_entity.type
_entity.pdbx_description
1 polymer ?
#
loop_
_entity_poly.entity_id
_entity_poly.type
_entity_poly.pdbx_seq_one_letter_code
_entity_poly.pdbx_strand_id
1 'polypeptide(L)'
;GYAKNISQLLPESNISKRSIALMILSGDETFKDWLIVNLKPDAIRKIEELRDEAQSNFKEPMSHKISRNRIKLAEEIRKQVLEKGTPESGFLLQRLGKWTIHPVFGIPFLLLFLLGFYEVVGRLGAGIFVDFLEKVIFNRYLNPAIEKAIKVIIPVVFIQDMLVGQYGIFTMALTYAVGIILPITATFFLAFGFLEDSGYLPRLAVISNKVFRFLGLNGKAILPMVLGLGCCTMAIMTTRILETKRERVIATFLIALTIPCSAQLGVIFGMLSSLPMRAALWWAGSITLVLILSGYLASRLVPGEKSDFFMELPPMRLPSIGNIIMKTLSRIEWYLKEAVPLFVLGTLALFILDRMKILRWLEELASPIVVNFLGL
;
A
#
# COMPACT_ATOMS: atom_id res chain seq x y z
N GLY A 1 -3.21 -38.28 44.24
CA GLY A 1 -2.56 -39.27 45.12
C GLY A 1 -1.06 -39.15 45.02
N TYR A 2 -0.47 -39.76 43.98
CA TYR A 2 0.98 -39.93 43.80
C TYR A 2 1.85 -38.67 44.02
N ALA A 3 1.49 -37.52 43.43
CA ALA A 3 2.26 -36.28 43.65
C ALA A 3 2.30 -35.82 45.11
N LYS A 4 1.26 -36.10 45.91
CA LYS A 4 1.21 -35.77 47.34
C LYS A 4 2.09 -36.73 48.15
N ASN A 5 2.06 -38.02 47.81
CA ASN A 5 2.86 -39.05 48.46
C ASN A 5 4.36 -38.84 48.19
N ILE A 6 4.73 -38.51 46.94
CA ILE A 6 6.11 -38.14 46.59
C ILE A 6 6.53 -36.85 47.30
N SER A 7 5.65 -35.85 47.40
CA SER A 7 5.98 -34.58 48.09
C SER A 7 6.28 -34.72 49.59
N GLN A 8 5.78 -35.77 50.25
CA GLN A 8 6.07 -36.05 51.66
C GLN A 8 7.46 -36.66 51.86
N LEU A 9 7.99 -37.33 50.83
CA LEU A 9 9.32 -37.94 50.85
C LEU A 9 10.42 -36.94 50.50
N LEU A 10 10.08 -35.78 49.91
CA LEU A 10 11.05 -34.79 49.44
C LEU A 10 11.54 -33.86 50.57
N PRO A 11 12.85 -33.52 50.59
CA PRO A 11 13.42 -32.57 51.53
C PRO A 11 12.92 -31.14 51.24
N GLU A 12 13.14 -30.22 52.18
CA GLU A 12 12.87 -28.80 51.92
C GLU A 12 13.87 -28.26 50.89
N SER A 13 13.37 -27.42 49.98
CA SER A 13 14.16 -26.83 48.91
C SER A 13 13.57 -25.48 48.53
N ASN A 14 14.31 -24.70 47.74
CA ASN A 14 13.83 -23.42 47.20
C ASN A 14 12.64 -23.57 46.23
N ILE A 15 12.35 -24.79 45.78
CA ILE A 15 11.23 -25.11 44.89
C ILE A 15 10.14 -25.84 45.69
N SER A 16 8.87 -25.56 45.37
CA SER A 16 7.75 -26.28 45.98
C SER A 16 7.90 -27.80 45.80
N LYS A 17 7.79 -28.55 46.91
CA LYS A 17 7.82 -30.02 46.93
C LYS A 17 6.82 -30.64 45.93
N ARG A 18 5.69 -29.97 45.71
CA ARG A 18 4.67 -30.39 44.74
C ARG A 18 5.15 -30.27 43.29
N SER A 19 5.91 -29.23 42.96
CA SER A 19 6.46 -29.04 41.61
C SER A 19 7.50 -30.10 41.29
N ILE A 20 8.42 -30.35 42.23
CA ILE A 20 9.44 -31.42 42.09
C ILE A 20 8.76 -32.79 41.94
N ALA A 21 7.75 -33.09 42.77
CA ALA A 21 6.99 -34.33 42.66
C ALA A 21 6.31 -34.52 41.29
N LEU A 22 5.79 -33.44 40.68
CA LEU A 22 5.21 -33.49 39.34
C LEU A 22 6.27 -33.63 38.23
N MET A 23 7.46 -33.07 38.40
CA MET A 23 8.57 -33.20 37.46
C MET A 23 9.13 -34.64 37.46
N ILE A 24 9.29 -35.23 38.64
CA ILE A 24 9.67 -36.64 38.81
C ILE A 24 8.62 -37.56 38.15
N LEU A 25 7.33 -37.30 38.38
CA LEU A 25 6.24 -38.05 37.73
C LEU A 25 6.18 -37.86 36.20
N SER A 26 6.73 -36.76 35.68
CA SER A 26 6.85 -36.56 34.23
C SER A 26 8.10 -37.21 33.62
N GLY A 27 8.95 -37.86 34.42
CA GLY A 27 10.18 -38.49 33.94
C GLY A 27 11.31 -37.50 33.68
N ASP A 28 11.34 -36.37 34.39
CA ASP A 28 12.42 -35.39 34.29
C ASP A 28 13.70 -35.93 34.96
N GLU A 29 14.76 -36.09 34.17
CA GLU A 29 16.07 -36.60 34.60
C GLU A 29 16.90 -35.55 35.35
N THR A 30 16.57 -34.26 35.19
CA THR A 30 17.40 -33.13 35.65
C THR A 30 17.61 -33.10 37.17
N PHE A 31 16.71 -33.72 37.93
CA PHE A 31 16.79 -33.77 39.39
C PHE A 31 17.46 -35.02 39.95
N LYS A 32 17.88 -35.99 39.12
CA LYS A 32 18.45 -37.26 39.60
C LYS A 32 19.66 -37.05 40.51
N ASP A 33 20.63 -36.26 40.07
CA ASP A 33 21.85 -35.99 40.84
C ASP A 33 21.54 -35.29 42.17
N TRP A 34 20.60 -34.33 42.16
CA TRP A 34 20.15 -33.63 43.37
C TRP A 34 19.41 -34.57 44.34
N LEU A 35 18.62 -35.51 43.83
CA LEU A 35 17.90 -36.50 44.64
C LEU A 35 18.89 -37.47 45.30
N ILE A 36 19.92 -37.92 44.58
CA ILE A 36 20.97 -38.83 45.10
C ILE A 36 21.75 -38.18 46.24
N VAL A 37 22.03 -36.88 46.16
CA VAL A 37 22.78 -36.14 47.19
C VAL A 37 21.94 -35.87 48.45
N ASN A 38 20.62 -35.65 48.30
CA ASN A 38 19.79 -35.14 49.39
C ASN A 38 18.82 -36.17 50.00
N LEU A 39 18.71 -37.38 49.45
CA LEU A 39 17.81 -38.43 49.92
C LEU A 39 18.53 -39.75 50.21
N LYS A 40 17.99 -40.50 51.17
CA LYS A 40 18.45 -41.87 51.45
C LYS A 40 18.06 -42.80 50.28
N PRO A 41 18.86 -43.86 50.00
CA PRO A 41 18.56 -44.82 48.93
C PRO A 41 17.16 -45.44 49.01
N ASP A 42 16.66 -45.69 50.23
CA ASP A 42 15.32 -46.24 50.45
C ASP A 42 14.20 -45.28 50.03
N ALA A 43 14.40 -43.97 50.21
CA ALA A 43 13.43 -42.96 49.82
C ALA A 43 13.39 -42.80 48.29
N ILE A 44 14.55 -42.92 47.62
CA ILE A 44 14.65 -42.88 46.15
C ILE A 44 13.92 -44.07 45.55
N ARG A 45 14.17 -45.28 46.05
CA ARG A 45 13.45 -46.50 45.61
C ARG A 45 11.94 -46.36 45.74
N LYS A 46 11.47 -45.82 46.86
CA LYS A 46 10.04 -45.59 47.09
C LYS A 46 9.44 -44.54 46.13
N ILE A 47 10.21 -43.54 45.73
CA ILE A 47 9.78 -42.54 44.74
C ILE A 47 9.68 -43.17 43.33
N GLU A 48 10.64 -44.04 42.96
CA GLU A 48 10.62 -44.77 41.69
C GLU A 48 9.45 -45.76 41.63
N GLU A 49 9.21 -46.52 42.71
CA GLU A 49 8.03 -47.39 42.84
C GLU A 49 6.73 -46.61 42.63
N LEU A 50 6.57 -45.47 43.30
CA LEU A 50 5.38 -44.60 43.15
C LEU A 50 5.24 -44.03 41.74
N ARG A 51 6.35 -43.77 41.05
CA ARG A 51 6.34 -43.31 39.65
C ARG A 51 5.88 -44.43 38.71
N ASP A 52 6.43 -45.63 38.89
CA ASP A 52 6.16 -46.78 38.03
C ASP A 52 4.73 -47.31 38.26
N GLU A 53 4.26 -47.29 39.50
CA GLU A 53 2.86 -47.55 39.85
C GLU A 53 1.91 -46.53 39.20
N ALA A 54 2.25 -45.24 39.25
CA ALA A 54 1.48 -44.19 38.60
C ALA A 54 1.45 -44.36 37.07
N GLN A 55 2.57 -44.75 36.46
CA GLN A 55 2.66 -45.01 35.01
C GLN A 55 1.88 -46.27 34.61
N SER A 56 1.84 -47.29 35.46
CA SER A 56 1.09 -48.53 35.20
C SER A 56 -0.42 -48.34 35.31
N ASN A 57 -0.86 -47.45 36.21
CA ASN A 57 -2.27 -47.14 36.43
C ASN A 57 -2.90 -46.26 35.33
N PHE A 58 -2.10 -45.68 34.43
CA PHE A 58 -2.61 -44.85 33.34
C PHE A 58 -2.13 -45.35 31.98
N LYS A 59 -3.08 -45.48 31.03
CA LYS A 59 -2.80 -45.94 29.66
C LYS A 59 -1.94 -44.98 28.83
N GLU A 60 -1.83 -43.72 29.25
CA GLU A 60 -1.03 -42.71 28.58
C GLU A 60 0.21 -42.35 29.42
N PRO A 61 1.34 -41.94 28.80
CA PRO A 61 2.50 -41.47 29.55
C PRO A 61 2.12 -40.38 30.55
N MET A 62 2.60 -40.49 31.78
CA MET A 62 2.24 -39.56 32.85
C MET A 62 2.65 -38.12 32.51
N SER A 63 3.75 -37.95 31.76
CA SER A 63 4.18 -36.67 31.19
C SER A 63 3.12 -36.03 30.28
N HIS A 64 2.49 -36.81 29.40
CA HIS A 64 1.43 -36.35 28.50
C HIS A 64 0.19 -35.91 29.27
N LYS A 65 -0.19 -36.67 30.30
CA LYS A 65 -1.35 -36.35 31.14
C LYS A 65 -1.15 -35.06 31.93
N ILE A 66 0.03 -34.86 32.50
CA ILE A 66 0.41 -33.63 33.21
C ILE A 66 0.40 -32.44 32.24
N SER A 67 1.03 -32.58 31.08
CA SER A 67 1.08 -31.52 30.06
C SER A 67 -0.32 -31.14 29.56
N ARG A 68 -1.17 -32.13 29.24
CA ARG A 68 -2.55 -31.90 28.81
C ARG A 68 -3.36 -31.15 29.88
N ASN A 69 -3.20 -31.50 31.15
CA ASN A 69 -3.88 -30.78 32.23
C ASN A 69 -3.37 -29.34 32.39
N ARG A 70 -2.06 -29.09 32.22
CA ARG A 70 -1.52 -27.73 32.22
C ARG A 70 -2.09 -26.88 31.09
N ILE A 71 -2.16 -27.44 29.88
CA ILE A 71 -2.74 -26.77 28.71
C ILE A 71 -4.23 -26.49 28.93
N LYS A 72 -4.99 -27.45 29.47
CA LYS A 72 -6.41 -27.26 29.79
C LYS A 72 -6.62 -26.11 30.79
N LEU A 73 -5.82 -26.08 31.85
CA LEU A 73 -5.92 -25.05 32.89
C LEU A 73 -5.52 -23.68 32.33
N ALA A 74 -4.49 -23.61 31.48
CA ALA A 74 -4.14 -22.39 30.76
C ALA A 74 -5.28 -21.91 29.85
N GLU A 75 -5.99 -22.82 29.16
CA GLU A 75 -7.12 -22.49 28.31
C GLU A 75 -8.35 -22.02 29.11
N GLU A 76 -8.59 -22.57 30.31
CA GLU A 76 -9.62 -22.09 31.23
C GLU A 76 -9.32 -20.68 31.75
N ILE A 77 -8.08 -20.42 32.19
CA ILE A 77 -7.63 -19.07 32.58
C ILE A 77 -7.77 -18.12 31.41
N ARG A 78 -7.36 -18.54 30.21
CA ARG A 78 -7.50 -17.74 28.99
C ARG A 78 -8.95 -17.33 28.74
N LYS A 79 -9.91 -18.23 28.94
CA LYS A 79 -11.34 -17.92 28.80
C LYS A 79 -11.88 -16.95 29.84
N GLN A 80 -11.31 -16.95 31.04
CA GLN A 80 -11.72 -16.05 32.13
C GLN A 80 -11.16 -14.63 31.97
N VAL A 81 -9.96 -14.51 31.41
CA VAL A 81 -9.25 -13.22 31.29
C VAL A 81 -9.48 -12.56 29.94
N LEU A 82 -9.72 -13.37 28.89
CA LEU A 82 -9.79 -12.88 27.52
C LEU A 82 -11.25 -12.62 27.13
N GLU A 83 -11.69 -11.38 27.29
CA GLU A 83 -12.89 -10.91 26.61
C GLU A 83 -12.59 -10.81 25.11
N LYS A 84 -13.28 -11.65 24.32
CA LYS A 84 -13.31 -11.43 22.87
C LYS A 84 -14.12 -10.17 22.62
N GLY A 85 -13.44 -9.08 22.29
CA GLY A 85 -14.10 -7.91 21.73
C GLY A 85 -15.02 -8.34 20.59
N THR A 86 -16.23 -7.81 20.56
CA THR A 86 -17.07 -7.90 19.38
C THR A 86 -16.25 -7.37 18.21
N PRO A 87 -16.26 -8.03 17.04
CA PRO A 87 -15.55 -7.50 15.89
C PRO A 87 -16.11 -6.09 15.63
N GLU A 88 -15.24 -5.06 15.71
CA GLU A 88 -15.60 -3.64 15.51
C GLU A 88 -16.28 -3.38 14.15
N SER A 89 -16.25 -4.36 13.25
CA SER A 89 -16.85 -4.32 11.93
C SER A 89 -18.21 -5.00 11.93
N GLY A 90 -19.25 -4.24 11.57
CA GLY A 90 -20.61 -4.76 11.42
C GLY A 90 -20.67 -5.97 10.47
N PHE A 91 -21.69 -6.83 10.65
CA PHE A 91 -21.88 -8.06 9.88
C PHE A 91 -21.75 -7.88 8.35
N LEU A 92 -22.23 -6.74 7.83
CA LEU A 92 -22.12 -6.38 6.42
C LEU A 92 -20.67 -6.15 5.96
N LEU A 93 -19.85 -5.44 6.74
CA LEU A 93 -18.43 -5.20 6.40
C LEU A 93 -17.64 -6.51 6.42
N GLN A 94 -17.93 -7.42 7.34
CA GLN A 94 -17.30 -8.74 7.37
C GLN A 94 -17.66 -9.58 6.14
N ARG A 95 -18.93 -9.54 5.72
CA ARG A 95 -19.43 -10.29 4.57
C ARG A 95 -18.88 -9.75 3.26
N LEU A 96 -18.89 -8.42 3.10
CA LEU A 96 -18.19 -7.72 2.00
C LEU A 96 -16.71 -8.07 1.98
N GLY A 97 -16.10 -8.19 3.15
CA GLY A 97 -14.71 -8.60 3.27
C GLY A 97 -14.47 -10.01 2.70
N LYS A 98 -15.31 -10.98 3.06
CA LYS A 98 -15.17 -12.35 2.54
C LYS A 98 -15.38 -12.42 1.03
N TRP A 99 -16.34 -11.65 0.51
CA TRP A 99 -16.63 -11.59 -0.93
C TRP A 99 -15.50 -10.98 -1.74
N THR A 100 -14.89 -9.92 -1.21
CA THR A 100 -13.75 -9.24 -1.85
C THR A 100 -12.47 -10.06 -1.90
N ILE A 101 -12.37 -11.19 -1.19
CA ILE A 101 -11.20 -12.09 -1.26
C ILE A 101 -11.52 -13.36 -2.08
N HIS A 102 -12.80 -13.63 -2.35
CA HIS A 102 -13.19 -14.84 -3.05
C HIS A 102 -12.59 -14.87 -4.46
N PRO A 103 -11.97 -15.97 -4.93
CA PRO A 103 -11.28 -16.02 -6.21
C PRO A 103 -12.18 -15.68 -7.41
N VAL A 104 -13.47 -16.00 -7.31
CA VAL A 104 -14.48 -15.70 -8.35
C VAL A 104 -15.18 -14.35 -8.13
N PHE A 105 -15.73 -14.08 -6.93
CA PHE A 105 -16.46 -12.83 -6.65
C PHE A 105 -15.57 -11.61 -6.41
N GLY A 106 -14.29 -11.82 -6.12
CA GLY A 106 -13.30 -10.75 -5.94
C GLY A 106 -13.04 -9.98 -7.22
N ILE A 107 -13.06 -10.63 -8.40
CA ILE A 107 -12.84 -9.97 -9.69
C ILE A 107 -14.00 -9.01 -10.04
N PRO A 108 -15.29 -9.41 -9.98
CA PRO A 108 -16.41 -8.48 -10.15
C PRO A 108 -16.39 -7.33 -9.15
N PHE A 109 -16.05 -7.59 -7.89
CA PHE A 109 -15.92 -6.54 -6.88
C PHE A 109 -14.78 -5.57 -7.19
N LEU A 110 -13.64 -6.08 -7.66
CA LEU A 110 -12.52 -5.27 -8.09
C LEU A 110 -12.91 -4.41 -9.30
N LEU A 111 -13.64 -4.96 -10.27
CA LEU A 111 -14.12 -4.22 -11.44
C LEU A 111 -15.12 -3.13 -11.03
N LEU A 112 -16.11 -3.47 -10.20
CA LEU A 112 -17.09 -2.52 -9.66
C LEU A 112 -16.38 -1.38 -8.91
N PHE A 113 -15.38 -1.75 -8.10
CA PHE A 113 -14.57 -0.79 -7.38
C PHE A 113 -13.78 0.13 -8.33
N LEU A 114 -13.13 -0.44 -9.36
CA LEU A 114 -12.38 0.31 -10.35
C LEU A 114 -13.28 1.29 -11.12
N LEU A 115 -14.51 0.88 -11.45
CA LEU A 115 -15.53 1.72 -12.07
C LEU A 115 -15.96 2.87 -11.14
N GLY A 116 -16.19 2.58 -9.86
CA GLY A 116 -16.49 3.61 -8.87
C GLY A 116 -15.34 4.60 -8.70
N PHE A 117 -14.10 4.11 -8.70
CA PHE A 117 -12.90 4.93 -8.63
C PHE A 117 -12.76 5.84 -9.87
N TYR A 118 -13.02 5.30 -11.07
CA TYR A 118 -13.04 6.07 -12.31
C TYR A 118 -14.13 7.15 -12.29
N GLU A 119 -15.33 6.83 -11.81
CA GLU A 119 -16.43 7.81 -11.76
C GLU A 119 -16.08 8.98 -10.82
N VAL A 120 -15.49 8.67 -9.66
CA VAL A 120 -15.08 9.69 -8.68
C VAL A 120 -13.91 10.52 -9.20
N VAL A 121 -12.83 9.90 -9.66
CA VAL A 121 -11.61 10.64 -10.04
C VAL A 121 -11.74 11.26 -11.43
N GLY A 122 -12.29 10.52 -12.39
CA GLY A 122 -12.44 10.95 -13.78
C GLY A 122 -13.58 11.95 -13.96
N ARG A 123 -14.81 11.57 -13.61
CA ARG A 123 -15.97 12.44 -13.86
C ARG A 123 -16.06 13.59 -12.86
N LEU A 124 -15.95 13.33 -11.55
CA LEU A 124 -16.02 14.41 -10.55
C LEU A 124 -14.73 15.23 -10.51
N GLY A 125 -13.57 14.56 -10.39
CA GLY A 125 -12.25 15.20 -10.34
C GLY A 125 -11.91 15.93 -11.64
N ALA A 126 -11.62 15.17 -12.70
CA ALA A 126 -11.14 15.72 -13.95
C ALA A 126 -12.21 16.41 -14.81
N GLY A 127 -13.48 16.04 -14.66
CA GLY A 127 -14.58 16.74 -15.31
C GLY A 127 -14.97 18.00 -14.53
N ILE A 128 -15.72 17.81 -13.44
CA ILE A 128 -16.41 18.91 -12.75
C ILE A 128 -15.42 19.86 -12.07
N PHE A 129 -14.50 19.36 -11.24
CA PHE A 129 -13.63 20.23 -10.44
C PHE A 129 -12.58 20.95 -11.27
N VAL A 130 -11.97 20.27 -12.26
CA VAL A 130 -11.03 20.91 -13.20
C VAL A 130 -11.73 21.97 -14.04
N ASP A 131 -12.87 21.65 -14.67
CA ASP A 131 -13.58 22.61 -15.50
C ASP A 131 -13.97 23.86 -14.69
N PHE A 132 -14.38 23.67 -13.43
CA PHE A 132 -14.68 24.78 -12.54
C PHE A 132 -13.44 25.63 -12.22
N LEU A 133 -12.33 25.01 -11.81
CA LEU A 133 -11.10 25.74 -11.47
C LEU A 133 -10.47 26.40 -12.70
N GLU A 134 -10.28 25.67 -13.78
CA GLU A 134 -9.62 26.15 -14.99
C GLU A 134 -10.47 27.20 -15.71
N LYS A 135 -11.72 26.88 -16.06
CA LYS A 135 -12.55 27.77 -16.91
C LYS A 135 -13.17 28.91 -16.12
N VAL A 136 -13.64 28.65 -14.90
CA VAL A 136 -14.30 29.69 -14.08
C VAL A 136 -13.28 30.49 -13.30
N ILE A 137 -12.46 29.85 -12.46
CA ILE A 137 -11.58 30.61 -11.56
C ILE A 137 -10.41 31.23 -12.34
N PHE A 138 -9.61 30.41 -13.02
CA PHE A 138 -8.39 30.88 -13.69
C PHE A 138 -8.68 31.69 -14.95
N ASN A 139 -9.41 31.14 -15.93
CA ASN A 139 -9.61 31.82 -17.21
C ASN A 139 -10.54 33.04 -17.13
N ARG A 140 -11.58 33.01 -16.27
CA ARG A 140 -12.54 34.13 -16.20
C ARG A 140 -12.14 35.23 -15.22
N TYR A 141 -11.56 34.88 -14.07
CA TYR A 141 -11.26 35.85 -13.02
C TYR A 141 -9.75 36.07 -12.82
N LEU A 142 -8.98 35.01 -12.59
CA LEU A 142 -7.60 35.12 -12.13
C LEU A 142 -6.65 35.63 -13.23
N ASN A 143 -6.60 34.95 -14.38
CA ASN A 143 -5.69 35.28 -15.49
C ASN A 143 -5.93 36.71 -16.01
N PRO A 144 -7.18 37.15 -16.28
CA PRO A 144 -7.42 38.51 -16.74
C PRO A 144 -7.10 39.57 -15.68
N ALA A 145 -7.31 39.27 -14.40
CA ALA A 145 -6.98 40.20 -13.31
C ALA A 145 -5.46 40.35 -13.15
N ILE A 146 -4.73 39.23 -13.20
CA ILE A 146 -3.27 39.21 -13.13
C ILE A 146 -2.66 39.91 -14.36
N GLU A 147 -3.18 39.65 -15.57
CA GLU A 147 -2.76 40.35 -16.78
C GLU A 147 -2.91 41.87 -16.67
N LYS A 148 -4.07 42.35 -16.20
CA LYS A 148 -4.32 43.78 -16.01
C LYS A 148 -3.40 44.37 -14.96
N ALA A 149 -3.23 43.72 -13.82
CA ALA A 149 -2.36 44.20 -12.75
C ALA A 149 -0.89 44.28 -13.20
N ILE A 150 -0.38 43.27 -13.89
CA ILE A 150 1.01 43.23 -14.36
C ILE A 150 1.25 44.22 -15.49
N LYS A 151 0.30 44.41 -16.42
CA LYS A 151 0.40 45.42 -17.48
C LYS A 151 0.44 46.86 -16.93
N VAL A 152 -0.18 47.10 -15.78
CA VAL A 152 -0.17 48.42 -15.10
C VAL A 152 1.10 48.64 -14.29
N ILE A 153 1.60 47.61 -13.60
CA ILE A 153 2.73 47.74 -12.67
C ILE A 153 4.09 47.65 -13.37
N ILE A 154 4.23 46.80 -14.40
CA ILE A 154 5.51 46.49 -15.01
C ILE A 154 5.54 47.06 -16.44
N PRO A 155 6.31 48.11 -16.76
CA PRO A 155 6.36 48.69 -18.10
C PRO A 155 7.21 47.89 -19.10
N VAL A 156 7.99 46.91 -18.63
CA VAL A 156 8.92 46.14 -19.47
C VAL A 156 8.20 44.97 -20.14
N VAL A 157 8.01 45.06 -21.46
CA VAL A 157 7.32 44.05 -22.30
C VAL A 157 7.90 42.65 -22.11
N PHE A 158 9.22 42.52 -21.99
CA PHE A 158 9.87 41.22 -21.78
C PHE A 158 9.44 40.53 -20.47
N ILE A 159 9.30 41.30 -19.38
CA ILE A 159 8.90 40.75 -18.08
C ILE A 159 7.39 40.50 -18.06
N GLN A 160 6.59 41.34 -18.74
CA GLN A 160 5.16 41.09 -18.93
C GLN A 160 4.92 39.76 -19.66
N ASP A 161 5.62 39.51 -20.77
CA ASP A 161 5.50 38.26 -21.52
C ASP A 161 6.00 37.05 -20.71
N MET A 162 7.06 37.21 -19.91
CA MET A 162 7.55 36.14 -19.03
C MET A 162 6.56 35.75 -17.94
N LEU A 163 5.79 36.71 -17.41
CA LEU A 163 4.86 36.46 -16.32
C LEU A 163 3.47 36.05 -16.82
N VAL A 164 2.99 36.66 -17.90
CA VAL A 164 1.59 36.55 -18.35
C VAL A 164 1.44 36.33 -19.86
N GLY A 165 2.53 36.14 -20.59
CA GLY A 165 2.49 35.78 -22.00
C GLY A 165 2.03 34.34 -22.24
N GLN A 166 2.19 33.86 -23.48
CA GLN A 166 1.77 32.52 -23.91
C GLN A 166 2.43 31.40 -23.09
N TYR A 167 3.67 31.60 -22.64
CA TYR A 167 4.39 30.69 -21.73
C TYR A 167 4.60 31.32 -20.34
N GLY A 168 3.72 32.22 -19.93
CA GLY A 168 3.85 32.98 -18.70
C GLY A 168 3.82 32.09 -17.45
N ILE A 169 4.60 32.44 -16.43
CA ILE A 169 4.64 31.70 -15.15
C ILE A 169 3.24 31.65 -14.52
N PHE A 170 2.48 32.74 -14.55
CA PHE A 170 1.14 32.77 -13.96
C PHE A 170 0.08 32.14 -14.86
N THR A 171 0.12 32.41 -16.16
CA THR A 171 -0.87 31.91 -17.13
C THR A 171 -0.75 30.42 -17.39
N MET A 172 0.47 29.89 -17.46
CA MET A 172 0.73 28.47 -17.70
C MET A 172 1.07 27.72 -16.40
N ALA A 173 2.14 28.09 -15.70
CA ALA A 173 2.62 27.25 -14.59
C ALA A 173 1.58 27.14 -13.47
N LEU A 174 1.02 28.27 -13.05
CA LEU A 174 0.03 28.30 -11.97
C LEU A 174 -1.31 27.70 -12.41
N THR A 175 -1.81 28.04 -13.60
CA THR A 175 -3.08 27.50 -14.12
C THR A 175 -3.03 25.98 -14.26
N TYR A 176 -1.96 25.41 -14.80
CA TYR A 176 -1.89 23.96 -14.98
C TYR A 176 -1.62 23.23 -13.65
N ALA A 177 -0.68 23.73 -12.85
CA ALA A 177 -0.33 23.09 -11.58
C ALA A 177 -1.46 23.15 -10.55
N VAL A 178 -2.19 24.28 -10.48
CA VAL A 178 -3.24 24.51 -9.47
C VAL A 178 -4.64 24.38 -10.06
N GLY A 179 -4.89 24.91 -11.25
CA GLY A 179 -6.21 24.86 -11.88
C GLY A 179 -6.59 23.47 -12.37
N ILE A 180 -5.62 22.72 -12.91
CA ILE A 180 -5.90 21.40 -13.52
C ILE A 180 -5.44 20.26 -12.61
N ILE A 181 -4.16 20.24 -12.20
CA ILE A 181 -3.59 19.04 -11.57
C ILE A 181 -3.99 18.90 -10.09
N LEU A 182 -4.07 20.01 -9.35
CA LEU A 182 -4.44 20.00 -7.93
C LEU A 182 -5.82 19.39 -7.66
N PRO A 183 -6.92 19.76 -8.35
CA PRO A 183 -8.21 19.13 -8.10
C PRO A 183 -8.22 17.64 -8.43
N ILE A 184 -7.59 17.22 -9.54
CA ILE A 184 -7.51 15.80 -9.92
C ILE A 184 -6.75 15.00 -8.85
N THR A 185 -5.56 15.48 -8.46
CA THR A 185 -4.74 14.82 -7.42
C THR A 185 -5.43 14.79 -6.06
N ALA A 186 -6.13 15.86 -5.68
CA ALA A 186 -6.90 15.93 -4.45
C ALA A 186 -8.04 14.90 -4.44
N THR A 187 -8.83 14.82 -5.51
CA THR A 187 -9.90 13.82 -5.62
C THR A 187 -9.33 12.39 -5.64
N PHE A 188 -8.21 12.17 -6.34
CA PHE A 188 -7.51 10.88 -6.34
C PHE A 188 -7.07 10.48 -4.92
N PHE A 189 -6.42 11.38 -4.17
CA PHE A 189 -5.94 11.06 -2.83
C PHE A 189 -7.06 10.90 -1.81
N LEU A 190 -8.19 11.59 -1.96
CA LEU A 190 -9.39 11.36 -1.16
C LEU A 190 -9.96 9.95 -1.41
N ALA A 191 -10.13 9.58 -2.68
CA ALA A 191 -10.63 8.25 -3.05
C ALA A 191 -9.65 7.13 -2.63
N PHE A 192 -8.34 7.38 -2.77
CA PHE A 192 -7.30 6.46 -2.31
C PHE A 192 -7.25 6.36 -0.78
N GLY A 193 -7.40 7.47 -0.06
CA GLY A 193 -7.43 7.48 1.40
C GLY A 193 -8.61 6.65 1.94
N PHE A 194 -9.76 6.71 1.26
CA PHE A 194 -10.90 5.85 1.57
C PHE A 194 -10.58 4.35 1.41
N LEU A 195 -9.84 3.98 0.36
CA LEU A 195 -9.38 2.60 0.15
C LEU A 195 -8.38 2.12 1.20
N GLU A 196 -7.46 3.00 1.57
CA GLU A 196 -6.42 2.71 2.53
C GLU A 196 -7.03 2.50 3.93
N ASP A 197 -7.93 3.39 4.35
CA ASP A 197 -8.52 3.34 5.68
C ASP A 197 -9.59 2.24 5.82
N SER A 198 -10.28 1.87 4.74
CA SER A 198 -11.25 0.76 4.73
C SER A 198 -10.61 -0.63 4.86
N GLY A 199 -9.30 -0.74 4.65
CA GLY A 199 -8.59 -2.03 4.67
C GLY A 199 -8.84 -2.88 3.43
N TYR A 200 -9.17 -2.25 2.29
CA TYR A 200 -9.33 -2.93 1.01
C TYR A 200 -7.99 -3.21 0.31
N LEU A 201 -6.99 -2.33 0.48
CA LEU A 201 -5.66 -2.49 -0.14
C LEU A 201 -4.98 -3.85 0.16
N PRO A 202 -4.99 -4.38 1.40
CA PRO A 202 -4.46 -5.72 1.68
C PRO A 202 -5.16 -6.84 0.91
N ARG A 203 -6.46 -6.71 0.64
CA ARG A 203 -7.23 -7.71 -0.11
C ARG A 203 -6.89 -7.65 -1.59
N LEU A 204 -6.73 -6.44 -2.13
CA LEU A 204 -6.20 -6.23 -3.48
C LEU A 204 -4.82 -6.87 -3.65
N ALA A 205 -3.94 -6.75 -2.65
CA ALA A 205 -2.62 -7.38 -2.68
C ALA A 205 -2.70 -8.90 -2.79
N VAL A 206 -3.62 -9.54 -2.06
CA VAL A 206 -3.85 -10.99 -2.13
C VAL A 206 -4.34 -11.43 -3.50
N ILE A 207 -5.36 -10.76 -4.06
CA ILE A 207 -5.90 -11.11 -5.39
C ILE A 207 -4.86 -10.88 -6.49
N SER A 208 -4.12 -9.78 -6.40
CA SER A 208 -3.16 -9.38 -7.43
C SER A 208 -1.86 -10.16 -7.35
N ASN A 209 -1.59 -10.87 -6.24
CA ASN A 209 -0.32 -11.58 -6.01
C ASN A 209 0.07 -12.52 -7.15
N LYS A 210 -0.90 -13.23 -7.76
CA LYS A 210 -0.61 -14.14 -8.88
C LYS A 210 -0.10 -13.40 -10.11
N VAL A 211 -0.68 -12.24 -10.42
CA VAL A 211 -0.28 -11.39 -11.56
C VAL A 211 1.08 -10.76 -11.30
N PHE A 212 1.30 -10.19 -10.10
CA PHE A 212 2.58 -9.58 -9.76
C PHE A 212 3.72 -10.59 -9.66
N ARG A 213 3.47 -11.83 -9.21
CA ARG A 213 4.48 -12.92 -9.23
C ARG A 213 4.98 -13.24 -10.64
N PHE A 214 4.13 -13.09 -11.65
CA PHE A 214 4.54 -13.26 -13.04
C PHE A 214 5.51 -12.15 -13.48
N LEU A 215 5.33 -10.93 -12.97
CA LEU A 215 6.21 -9.78 -13.19
C LEU A 215 7.45 -9.76 -12.25
N GLY A 216 7.68 -10.82 -11.48
CA GLY A 216 8.79 -10.90 -10.53
C GLY A 216 8.62 -10.04 -9.26
N LEU A 217 7.38 -9.63 -8.97
CA LEU A 217 7.00 -8.82 -7.82
C LEU A 217 6.12 -9.60 -6.83
N ASN A 218 6.02 -9.05 -5.63
CA ASN A 218 5.11 -9.52 -4.59
C ASN A 218 3.75 -8.79 -4.70
N GLY A 219 2.64 -9.40 -4.26
CA GLY A 219 1.32 -8.74 -4.17
C GLY A 219 1.34 -7.40 -3.43
N LYS A 220 2.27 -7.17 -2.50
CA LYS A 220 2.52 -5.85 -1.85
C LYS A 220 2.77 -4.72 -2.86
N ALA A 221 3.29 -5.03 -4.05
CA ALA A 221 3.60 -4.05 -5.08
C ALA A 221 2.36 -3.36 -5.68
N ILE A 222 1.15 -3.90 -5.50
CA ILE A 222 -0.07 -3.20 -5.95
C ILE A 222 -0.24 -1.85 -5.26
N LEU A 223 0.20 -1.71 -3.99
CA LEU A 223 0.09 -0.46 -3.25
C LEU A 223 0.87 0.68 -3.94
N PRO A 224 2.19 0.56 -4.17
CA PRO A 224 2.93 1.59 -4.89
C PRO A 224 2.49 1.75 -6.35
N MET A 225 2.06 0.68 -7.05
CA MET A 225 1.55 0.82 -8.42
C MET A 225 0.28 1.69 -8.48
N VAL A 226 -0.70 1.42 -7.62
CA VAL A 226 -1.94 2.22 -7.58
C VAL A 226 -1.64 3.64 -7.12
N LEU A 227 -0.77 3.83 -6.12
CA LEU A 227 -0.31 5.16 -5.70
C LEU A 227 0.34 5.95 -6.85
N GLY A 228 1.01 5.26 -7.79
CA GLY A 228 1.66 5.86 -8.95
C GLY A 228 0.67 6.55 -9.89
N LEU A 229 -0.56 6.03 -9.99
CA LEU A 229 -1.64 6.67 -10.75
C LEU A 229 -2.01 8.05 -10.17
N GLY A 230 -1.68 8.32 -8.92
CA GLY A 230 -1.75 9.65 -8.33
C GLY A 230 -0.47 10.43 -8.59
N CYS A 231 0.59 10.06 -7.90
CA CYS A 231 1.87 10.75 -7.92
C CYS A 231 3.03 9.75 -7.92
N CYS A 232 3.78 9.69 -9.03
CA CYS A 232 4.87 8.72 -9.20
C CYS A 232 5.99 8.90 -8.17
N THR A 233 6.31 10.12 -7.75
CA THR A 233 7.38 10.37 -6.77
C THR A 233 7.03 9.79 -5.39
N MET A 234 5.80 10.00 -4.92
CA MET A 234 5.30 9.34 -3.69
C MET A 234 5.22 7.82 -3.83
N ALA A 235 4.78 7.34 -4.99
CA ALA A 235 4.73 5.91 -5.27
C ALA A 235 6.11 5.26 -5.18
N ILE A 236 7.13 5.87 -5.79
CA ILE A 236 8.52 5.40 -5.71
C ILE A 236 8.99 5.36 -4.26
N MET A 237 8.68 6.37 -3.44
CA MET A 237 9.03 6.37 -2.01
C MET A 237 8.35 5.23 -1.23
N THR A 238 7.12 4.86 -1.59
CA THR A 238 6.40 3.75 -0.94
C THR A 238 6.87 2.36 -1.38
N THR A 239 7.68 2.24 -2.45
CA THR A 239 8.32 0.95 -2.81
C THR A 239 9.19 0.38 -1.68
N ARG A 240 9.61 1.20 -0.71
CA ARG A 240 10.32 0.74 0.51
C ARG A 240 9.59 -0.34 1.31
N ILE A 241 8.28 -0.48 1.11
CA ILE A 241 7.44 -1.53 1.72
C ILE A 241 7.79 -2.93 1.16
N LEU A 242 8.40 -2.99 -0.02
CA LEU A 242 8.86 -4.23 -0.65
C LEU A 242 10.10 -4.78 0.05
N GLU A 243 10.12 -6.09 0.28
CA GLU A 243 11.09 -6.75 1.13
C GLU A 243 12.48 -6.76 0.50
N THR A 244 12.57 -7.07 -0.79
CA THR A 244 13.84 -7.20 -1.49
C THR A 244 14.21 -5.97 -2.30
N LYS A 245 15.51 -5.71 -2.46
CA LYS A 245 16.02 -4.66 -3.36
C LYS A 245 15.60 -4.92 -4.81
N ARG A 246 15.58 -6.20 -5.22
CA ARG A 246 15.12 -6.63 -6.56
C ARG A 246 13.72 -6.12 -6.85
N GLU A 247 12.78 -6.35 -5.93
CA GLU A 247 11.39 -5.92 -6.09
C GLU A 247 11.27 -4.40 -6.13
N ARG A 248 12.03 -3.67 -5.30
CA ARG A 248 12.04 -2.20 -5.33
C ARG A 248 12.48 -1.66 -6.68
N VAL A 249 13.57 -2.21 -7.24
CA VAL A 249 14.10 -1.79 -8.55
C VAL A 249 13.08 -2.06 -9.66
N ILE A 250 12.49 -3.26 -9.69
CA ILE A 250 11.47 -3.61 -10.70
C ILE A 250 10.24 -2.69 -10.55
N ALA A 251 9.77 -2.46 -9.32
CA ALA A 251 8.61 -1.61 -9.07
C ALA A 251 8.88 -0.15 -9.47
N THR A 252 10.03 0.42 -9.09
CA THR A 252 10.42 1.78 -9.48
C THR A 252 10.53 1.93 -11.00
N PHE A 253 11.14 0.95 -11.68
CA PHE A 253 11.24 0.94 -13.13
C PHE A 253 9.86 0.92 -13.80
N LEU A 254 8.96 0.05 -13.34
CA LEU A 254 7.60 -0.05 -13.88
C LEU A 254 6.76 1.20 -13.61
N ILE A 255 6.87 1.79 -12.42
CA ILE A 255 6.19 3.04 -12.08
C ILE A 255 6.66 4.17 -13.01
N ALA A 256 7.97 4.30 -13.20
CA ALA A 256 8.54 5.36 -14.04
C ALA A 256 8.20 5.19 -15.52
N LEU A 257 8.17 3.96 -16.03
CA LEU A 257 7.98 3.68 -17.46
C LEU A 257 6.52 3.63 -17.88
N THR A 258 5.66 3.03 -17.04
CA THR A 258 4.37 2.51 -17.52
C THR A 258 3.17 3.15 -16.85
N ILE A 259 3.32 3.65 -15.62
CA ILE A 259 2.18 4.13 -14.84
C ILE A 259 2.00 5.62 -15.11
N PRO A 260 0.93 6.02 -15.84
CA PRO A 260 0.65 7.43 -16.04
C PRO A 260 0.19 8.03 -14.72
N CYS A 261 0.87 9.08 -14.25
CA CYS A 261 0.43 9.80 -13.06
C CYS A 261 -0.87 10.57 -13.35
N SER A 262 -1.55 11.04 -12.31
CA SER A 262 -2.84 11.73 -12.45
C SER A 262 -2.78 12.95 -13.38
N ALA A 263 -1.66 13.66 -13.42
CA ALA A 263 -1.42 14.76 -14.36
C ALA A 263 -1.36 14.27 -15.82
N GLN A 264 -0.62 13.19 -16.09
CA GLN A 264 -0.53 12.59 -17.43
C GLN A 264 -1.88 12.02 -17.86
N LEU A 265 -2.59 11.34 -16.95
CA LEU A 265 -3.95 10.84 -17.18
C LEU A 265 -4.91 11.97 -17.55
N GLY A 266 -4.86 13.11 -16.84
CA GLY A 266 -5.68 14.28 -17.13
C GLY A 266 -5.49 14.79 -18.57
N VAL A 267 -4.23 14.98 -18.98
CA VAL A 267 -3.91 15.42 -20.35
C VAL A 267 -4.35 14.39 -21.40
N ILE A 268 -4.04 13.12 -21.16
CA ILE A 268 -4.40 12.04 -22.09
C ILE A 268 -5.91 11.93 -22.25
N PHE A 269 -6.68 11.94 -21.16
CA PHE A 269 -8.14 11.92 -21.25
C PHE A 269 -8.71 13.18 -21.87
N GLY A 270 -8.11 14.35 -21.62
CA GLY A 270 -8.46 15.59 -22.30
C GLY A 270 -8.30 15.45 -23.82
N MET A 271 -7.17 14.93 -24.29
CA MET A 271 -6.91 14.69 -25.72
C MET A 271 -7.79 13.59 -26.31
N LEU A 272 -8.04 12.50 -25.56
CA LEU A 272 -8.87 11.39 -26.01
C LEU A 272 -10.36 11.70 -26.01
N SER A 273 -10.80 12.74 -25.29
CA SER A 273 -12.22 13.12 -25.22
C SER A 273 -12.82 13.51 -26.58
N SER A 274 -11.98 13.99 -27.51
CA SER A 274 -12.36 14.32 -28.89
C SER A 274 -12.26 13.14 -29.87
N LEU A 275 -11.70 12.00 -29.43
CA LEU A 275 -11.43 10.82 -30.24
C LEU A 275 -12.45 9.70 -29.96
N PRO A 276 -12.65 8.75 -30.89
CA PRO A 276 -13.55 7.62 -30.67
C PRO A 276 -13.03 6.73 -29.52
N MET A 277 -13.95 6.10 -28.76
CA MET A 277 -13.64 5.18 -27.65
C MET A 277 -12.61 4.09 -28.02
N ARG A 278 -12.52 3.70 -29.30
CA ARG A 278 -11.51 2.77 -29.81
C ARG A 278 -10.08 3.27 -29.56
N ALA A 279 -9.81 4.57 -29.68
CA ALA A 279 -8.50 5.15 -29.40
C ALA A 279 -8.11 4.99 -27.93
N ALA A 280 -9.06 5.18 -27.01
CA ALA A 280 -8.85 4.95 -25.58
C ALA A 280 -8.53 3.48 -25.26
N LEU A 281 -9.23 2.54 -25.91
CA LEU A 281 -8.96 1.11 -25.78
C LEU A 281 -7.58 0.72 -26.33
N TRP A 282 -7.18 1.27 -27.49
CA TRP A 282 -5.85 1.04 -28.07
C TRP A 282 -4.74 1.57 -27.17
N TRP A 283 -4.90 2.77 -26.63
CA TRP A 283 -3.94 3.36 -25.69
C TRP A 283 -3.86 2.56 -24.37
N ALA A 284 -4.99 2.18 -23.78
CA ALA A 284 -5.00 1.34 -22.59
C ALA A 284 -4.38 -0.04 -22.85
N GLY A 285 -4.64 -0.62 -24.02
CA GLY A 285 -4.05 -1.87 -24.48
C GLY A 285 -2.54 -1.77 -24.68
N SER A 286 -2.04 -0.68 -25.27
CA SER A 286 -0.60 -0.48 -25.48
C SER A 286 0.14 -0.30 -24.17
N ILE A 287 -0.37 0.50 -23.23
CA ILE A 287 0.21 0.64 -21.88
C ILE A 287 0.20 -0.70 -21.14
N THR A 288 -0.90 -1.45 -21.20
CA THR A 288 -0.99 -2.77 -20.55
C THR A 288 0.02 -3.75 -21.13
N LEU A 289 0.19 -3.75 -22.46
CA LEU A 289 1.18 -4.59 -23.14
C LEU A 289 2.60 -4.22 -22.70
N VAL A 290 2.92 -2.92 -22.67
CA VAL A 290 4.24 -2.42 -22.20
C VAL A 290 4.46 -2.81 -20.74
N LEU A 291 3.44 -2.74 -19.88
CA LEU A 291 3.51 -3.17 -18.47
C LEU A 291 3.92 -4.63 -18.35
N ILE A 292 3.21 -5.49 -19.06
CA ILE A 292 3.42 -6.94 -18.98
C ILE A 292 4.78 -7.31 -19.57
N LEU A 293 5.12 -6.75 -20.73
CA LEU A 293 6.37 -7.04 -21.42
C LEU A 293 7.59 -6.56 -20.61
N SER A 294 7.56 -5.29 -20.18
CA SER A 294 8.66 -4.69 -19.41
C SER A 294 8.79 -5.34 -18.03
N GLY A 295 7.69 -5.68 -17.36
CA GLY A 295 7.73 -6.37 -16.07
C GLY A 295 8.21 -7.81 -16.19
N TYR A 296 7.78 -8.54 -17.23
CA TYR A 296 8.30 -9.87 -17.51
C TYR A 296 9.81 -9.83 -17.80
N LEU A 297 10.26 -8.89 -18.64
CA LEU A 297 11.67 -8.77 -18.99
C LEU A 297 12.52 -8.34 -17.78
N ALA A 298 12.04 -7.38 -16.98
CA ALA A 298 12.69 -6.97 -15.74
C ALA A 298 12.80 -8.15 -14.75
N SER A 299 11.78 -9.02 -14.68
CA SER A 299 11.83 -10.23 -13.86
C SER A 299 12.88 -11.25 -14.31
N ARG A 300 13.35 -11.18 -15.57
CA ARG A 300 14.42 -12.04 -16.09
C ARG A 300 15.80 -11.41 -15.94
N LEU A 301 15.90 -10.10 -16.15
CA LEU A 301 17.17 -9.37 -16.16
C LEU A 301 17.67 -9.01 -14.75
N VAL A 302 16.77 -8.64 -13.84
CA VAL A 302 17.18 -8.18 -12.50
C VAL A 302 17.50 -9.38 -11.62
N PRO A 303 18.73 -9.50 -11.07
CA PRO A 303 19.13 -10.61 -10.20
C PRO A 303 18.53 -10.51 -8.80
N GLY A 304 18.42 -11.64 -8.09
CA GLY A 304 17.98 -11.74 -6.69
C GLY A 304 16.85 -12.75 -6.48
N GLU A 305 16.48 -13.01 -5.23
CA GLU A 305 15.42 -13.97 -4.90
C GLU A 305 14.03 -13.31 -4.89
N LYS A 306 12.99 -14.11 -5.10
CA LYS A 306 11.60 -13.67 -4.98
C LYS A 306 11.22 -13.74 -3.50
N SER A 307 10.56 -12.71 -2.95
CA SER A 307 10.05 -12.80 -1.58
C SER A 307 8.83 -13.69 -1.49
N ASP A 308 8.66 -14.34 -0.34
CA ASP A 308 7.43 -15.02 0.00
C ASP A 308 6.35 -14.00 0.35
N PHE A 309 5.13 -14.23 -0.13
CA PHE A 309 4.02 -13.35 0.20
C PHE A 309 3.37 -13.76 1.51
N PHE A 310 3.67 -13.02 2.58
CA PHE A 310 2.94 -13.06 3.83
C PHE A 310 2.36 -11.68 4.14
N MET A 311 1.06 -11.62 4.39
CA MET A 311 0.35 -10.41 4.79
C MET A 311 -0.78 -10.77 5.73
N GLU A 312 -0.76 -10.21 6.93
CA GLU A 312 -1.90 -10.27 7.83
C GLU A 312 -3.05 -9.46 7.22
N LEU A 313 -4.23 -10.06 7.15
CA LEU A 313 -5.42 -9.42 6.62
C LEU A 313 -6.14 -8.66 7.75
N PRO A 314 -6.08 -7.32 7.77
CA PRO A 314 -6.82 -6.57 8.77
C PRO A 314 -8.33 -6.72 8.56
N PRO A 315 -9.13 -6.61 9.63
CA PRO A 315 -10.58 -6.53 9.49
C PRO A 315 -10.96 -5.28 8.69
N MET A 316 -12.02 -5.36 7.87
CA MET A 316 -12.56 -4.17 7.21
C MET A 316 -13.13 -3.25 8.27
N ARG A 317 -12.76 -1.96 8.23
CA ARG A 317 -13.26 -0.94 9.15
C ARG A 317 -13.92 0.18 8.39
N LEU A 318 -14.83 0.90 9.06
CA LEU A 318 -15.36 2.14 8.49
C LEU A 318 -14.26 3.19 8.49
N PRO A 319 -14.00 3.85 7.34
CA PRO A 319 -12.91 4.81 7.25
C PRO A 319 -13.27 6.09 7.99
N SER A 320 -12.31 6.65 8.73
CA SER A 320 -12.48 7.92 9.43
C SER A 320 -12.23 9.07 8.47
N ILE A 321 -13.26 9.91 8.26
CA ILE A 321 -13.19 11.07 7.36
C ILE A 321 -12.06 12.02 7.77
N GLY A 322 -11.85 12.23 9.08
CA GLY A 322 -10.78 13.09 9.59
C GLY A 322 -9.38 12.59 9.19
N ASN A 323 -9.16 11.28 9.25
CA ASN A 323 -7.89 10.68 8.84
C ASN A 323 -7.68 10.81 7.33
N ILE A 324 -8.72 10.57 6.54
CA ILE A 324 -8.67 10.70 5.08
C ILE A 324 -8.29 12.13 4.69
N ILE A 325 -8.95 13.14 5.26
CA ILE A 325 -8.69 14.55 4.96
C ILE A 325 -7.26 14.91 5.36
N MET A 326 -6.82 14.54 6.58
CA MET A 326 -5.47 14.86 7.05
C MET A 326 -4.40 14.26 6.13
N LYS A 327 -4.54 12.97 5.77
CA LYS A 327 -3.63 12.30 4.83
C LYS A 327 -3.61 12.97 3.45
N THR A 328 -4.79 13.37 2.96
CA THR A 328 -4.92 14.04 1.67
C THR A 328 -4.22 15.38 1.69
N LEU A 329 -4.44 16.20 2.73
CA LEU A 329 -3.81 17.51 2.87
C LEU A 329 -2.28 17.41 2.92
N SER A 330 -1.73 16.47 3.70
CA SER A 330 -0.26 16.26 3.74
C SER A 330 0.30 15.86 2.37
N ARG A 331 -0.42 15.06 1.58
CA ARG A 331 0.00 14.68 0.22
C ARG A 331 -0.11 15.84 -0.77
N ILE A 332 -1.15 16.67 -0.66
CA ILE A 332 -1.31 17.88 -1.47
C ILE A 332 -0.20 18.89 -1.15
N GLU A 333 0.13 19.08 0.13
CA GLU A 333 1.23 19.97 0.54
C GLU A 333 2.56 19.52 -0.07
N TRP A 334 2.84 18.22 -0.03
CA TRP A 334 4.05 17.67 -0.63
C TRP A 334 4.06 17.80 -2.16
N TYR A 335 2.92 17.57 -2.81
CA TYR A 335 2.73 17.85 -4.24
C TYR A 335 3.01 19.33 -4.55
N LEU A 336 2.48 20.28 -3.78
CA LEU A 336 2.69 21.70 -4.01
C LEU A 336 4.17 22.09 -3.87
N LYS A 337 4.87 21.52 -2.88
CA LYS A 337 6.30 21.78 -2.66
C LYS A 337 7.20 21.21 -3.76
N GLU A 338 6.85 20.07 -4.33
CA GLU A 338 7.69 19.38 -5.32
C GLU A 338 7.33 19.75 -6.76
N ALA A 339 6.03 19.71 -7.11
CA ALA A 339 5.58 19.85 -8.49
C ALA A 339 5.55 21.31 -8.94
N VAL A 340 5.06 22.25 -8.11
CA VAL A 340 4.91 23.66 -8.53
C VAL A 340 6.23 24.29 -8.94
N PRO A 341 7.36 24.11 -8.20
CA PRO A 341 8.66 24.62 -8.65
C PRO A 341 9.10 24.04 -9.99
N LEU A 342 8.85 22.75 -10.25
CA LEU A 342 9.17 22.11 -11.52
C LEU A 342 8.34 22.71 -12.67
N PHE A 343 7.07 23.01 -12.45
CA PHE A 343 6.23 23.70 -13.43
C PHE A 343 6.76 25.10 -13.73
N VAL A 344 7.11 25.88 -12.69
CA VAL A 344 7.67 27.23 -12.87
C VAL A 344 8.98 27.18 -13.67
N LEU A 345 9.91 26.29 -13.30
CA LEU A 345 11.18 26.10 -14.02
C LEU A 345 10.94 25.65 -15.47
N GLY A 346 10.01 24.71 -15.69
CA GLY A 346 9.63 24.25 -17.02
C GLY A 346 9.07 25.37 -17.90
N THR A 347 8.16 26.19 -17.37
CA THR A 347 7.62 27.34 -18.11
C THR A 347 8.68 28.40 -18.40
N LEU A 348 9.60 28.65 -17.46
CA LEU A 348 10.70 29.58 -17.68
C LEU A 348 11.65 29.08 -18.76
N ALA A 349 11.95 27.78 -18.79
CA ALA A 349 12.74 27.17 -19.86
C ALA A 349 12.03 27.27 -21.23
N LEU A 350 10.72 26.98 -21.28
CA LEU A 350 9.91 27.13 -22.49
C LEU A 350 9.88 28.57 -22.99
N PHE A 351 9.70 29.53 -22.09
CA PHE A 351 9.74 30.96 -22.42
C PHE A 351 11.08 31.37 -23.05
N ILE A 352 12.20 30.93 -22.47
CA ILE A 352 13.54 31.21 -23.01
C ILE A 352 13.70 30.58 -24.41
N LEU A 353 13.29 29.32 -24.58
CA LEU A 353 13.40 28.61 -25.85
C LEU A 353 12.52 29.22 -26.95
N ASP A 354 11.30 29.64 -26.60
CA ASP A 354 10.38 30.35 -27.50
C ASP A 354 10.99 31.69 -27.92
N ARG A 355 11.57 32.43 -26.97
CA ARG A 355 12.18 33.72 -27.29
C ARG A 355 13.44 33.61 -28.14
N MET A 356 14.20 32.53 -27.98
CA MET A 356 15.33 32.19 -28.86
C MET A 356 14.89 31.63 -30.22
N LYS A 357 13.58 31.50 -30.49
CA LYS A 357 12.98 30.90 -31.69
C LYS A 357 13.41 29.44 -31.95
N ILE A 358 13.96 28.78 -30.92
CA ILE A 358 14.39 27.39 -31.01
C ILE A 358 13.18 26.46 -31.11
N LEU A 359 12.05 26.81 -30.47
CA LEU A 359 10.80 26.07 -30.62
C LEU A 359 10.33 26.03 -32.08
N ARG A 360 10.30 27.17 -32.78
CA ARG A 360 9.91 27.22 -34.20
C ARG A 360 10.84 26.43 -35.09
N TRP A 361 12.15 26.49 -34.82
CA TRP A 361 13.13 25.69 -35.56
C TRP A 361 12.92 24.17 -35.34
N LEU A 362 12.59 23.75 -34.12
CA LEU A 362 12.23 22.37 -33.80
C LEU A 362 10.91 21.95 -34.47
N GLU A 363 9.89 22.81 -34.46
CA GLU A 363 8.61 22.57 -35.14
C GLU A 363 8.79 22.41 -36.65
N GLU A 364 9.60 23.26 -37.30
CA GLU A 364 9.90 23.16 -38.73
C GLU A 364 10.68 21.89 -39.09
N LEU A 365 11.57 21.43 -38.22
CA LEU A 365 12.28 20.14 -38.39
C LEU A 365 11.37 18.93 -38.17
N ALA A 366 10.43 19.01 -37.23
CA ALA A 366 9.51 17.92 -36.91
C ALA A 366 8.30 17.86 -37.86
N SER A 367 7.89 19.00 -38.42
CA SER A 367 6.82 19.18 -39.40
C SER A 367 6.79 18.12 -40.51
N PRO A 368 7.90 17.82 -41.23
CA PRO A 368 7.86 16.81 -42.28
C PRO A 368 7.56 15.39 -41.77
N ILE A 369 7.84 15.09 -40.50
CA ILE A 369 7.50 13.80 -39.89
C ILE A 369 6.04 13.81 -39.39
N VAL A 370 5.60 14.89 -38.75
CA VAL A 370 4.25 14.96 -38.17
C VAL A 370 3.18 15.11 -39.26
N VAL A 371 3.39 16.02 -40.22
CA VAL A 371 2.39 16.33 -41.24
C VAL A 371 2.41 15.30 -42.38
N ASN A 372 3.58 14.87 -42.86
CA ASN A 372 3.64 13.93 -43.99
C ASN A 372 3.56 12.45 -43.58
N PHE A 373 4.06 12.07 -42.39
CA PHE A 373 4.09 10.66 -41.97
C PHE A 373 2.94 10.30 -41.03
N LEU A 374 2.52 11.22 -40.14
CA LEU A 374 1.44 11.00 -39.17
C LEU A 374 0.09 11.65 -39.59
N GLY A 375 0.08 12.55 -40.57
CA GLY A 375 -1.14 13.16 -41.10
C GLY A 375 -1.90 14.05 -40.09
N LEU A 376 -1.18 14.60 -39.12
CA LEU A 376 -1.70 15.46 -38.05
C LEU A 376 -1.42 16.94 -38.31
#